data_AF-Q6SHN6-F1
#
_entry.id   AF-Q6SHN6-F1
#
_cell.length_a   1.000
_cell.length_b   1.000
_cell.length_c   1.000
_cell.angle_alpha   90.00
_cell.angle_beta   90.00
_cell.angle_gamma   90.00
#
_symmetry.space_group_name_H-M   'P 1'
#
loop_
_entity.id
_entity.type
_entity.pdbx_description
1 polymer ?
#
loop_
_entity_poly.entity_id
_entity_poly.type
_entity_poly.pdbx_seq_one_letter_code
_entity_poly.pdbx_strand_id
1 'polypeptide(L)'
;MNMWSESDGEDIKNILKRINRLKLSKLSEDLLFQVLFTNAYPPKTNLTSGEFLKIKIDWLIKNRRFQDLETLLKNNPTVGRETKAIKFLINEYLASADIKSACDKINFIDKDIKNNYLDKFSVYCLINNDQKDEAQLVLDLLIERGLNDKFFVNKINFLLGLTDQTTQKILDNNLLNFYLSHITSNNFEYEPNDETDQYIWRYLSSANLIQINDFENEDVILAYEQAASKNSFEKDEIYKIYLKMPFNFNHLINATEIYKNLPNYKARALIYQSILLSNNIEQKLDLVFLLKNLFMKDKLLNVYSEELSNILQAIDPDEIPERYSELVRLNLDQNLITSKQIKFDNDILHRSKVLKHFLDSNKEIGRTEKDFKAVYKKIKKNKKYFLSIMDIIVLESLRHDGVSLPEDLDFGNVASQLTIPKNLEDLVNQKQTGLVMLKIIEIIGEDDIQDLDPETIYFLNSILNKLNLKKIRNDILKKTLPVRV
;
A
#
# COMPACT_ATOMS: atom_id res chain seq x y z
N MET A 1 2.58 -25.29 -9.86
CA MET A 1 1.62 -25.51 -8.76
C MET A 1 0.20 -25.42 -9.34
N ASN A 2 -0.74 -26.31 -8.98
CA ASN A 2 -2.08 -26.35 -9.60
C ASN A 2 -3.15 -25.64 -8.76
N MET A 3 -2.78 -24.54 -8.09
CA MET A 3 -3.63 -23.89 -7.08
C MET A 3 -4.96 -23.37 -7.65
N TRP A 4 -4.93 -22.81 -8.86
CA TRP A 4 -6.12 -22.26 -9.53
C TRP A 4 -6.74 -23.21 -10.54
N SER A 5 -6.04 -24.27 -10.95
CA SER A 5 -6.43 -25.11 -12.09
C SER A 5 -7.78 -25.81 -11.92
N GLU A 6 -8.14 -26.12 -10.67
CA GLU A 6 -9.40 -26.77 -10.29
C GLU A 6 -10.47 -25.76 -9.82
N SER A 7 -10.16 -24.47 -9.83
CA SER A 7 -11.09 -23.41 -9.42
C SER A 7 -11.94 -22.96 -10.59
N ASP A 8 -13.21 -22.64 -10.32
CA ASP A 8 -14.08 -22.00 -11.31
C ASP A 8 -13.77 -20.50 -11.42
N GLY A 9 -13.60 -20.04 -12.66
CA GLY A 9 -13.29 -18.65 -12.97
C GLY A 9 -14.36 -17.65 -12.55
N GLU A 10 -15.63 -18.03 -12.57
CA GLU A 10 -16.76 -17.18 -12.18
C GLU A 10 -16.77 -16.97 -10.66
N ASP A 11 -16.48 -18.01 -9.88
CA ASP A 11 -16.34 -17.91 -8.42
C ASP A 11 -15.18 -16.98 -8.03
N ILE A 12 -14.05 -17.07 -8.75
CA ILE A 12 -12.91 -16.16 -8.56
C ILE A 12 -13.33 -14.72 -8.81
N LYS A 13 -13.99 -14.44 -9.95
CA LYS A 13 -14.49 -13.10 -10.30
C LYS A 13 -15.43 -12.56 -9.20
N ASN A 14 -16.34 -13.39 -8.71
CA ASN A 14 -17.33 -13.01 -7.71
C ASN A 14 -16.71 -12.71 -6.33
N ILE A 15 -15.78 -13.54 -5.86
CA ILE A 15 -15.08 -13.28 -4.58
C ILE A 15 -14.22 -12.01 -4.70
N LEU A 16 -13.44 -11.88 -5.78
CA LEU A 16 -12.61 -10.69 -5.98
C LEU A 16 -13.44 -9.41 -6.09
N LYS A 17 -14.65 -9.46 -6.65
CA LYS A 17 -15.58 -8.31 -6.67
C LYS A 17 -16.00 -7.89 -5.27
N ARG A 18 -16.19 -8.83 -4.34
CA ARG A 18 -16.52 -8.54 -2.94
C ARG A 18 -15.31 -8.01 -2.18
N ILE A 19 -14.16 -8.67 -2.30
CA ILE A 19 -12.87 -8.20 -1.73
C ILE A 19 -12.57 -6.76 -2.18
N ASN A 20 -12.78 -6.45 -3.46
CA ASN A 20 -12.51 -5.11 -4.00
C ASN A 20 -13.33 -3.96 -3.40
N ARG A 21 -14.42 -4.28 -2.67
CA ARG A 21 -15.25 -3.31 -1.94
C ARG A 21 -14.76 -3.06 -0.52
N LEU A 22 -13.87 -3.91 -0.01
CA LEU A 22 -13.31 -3.84 1.33
C LEU A 22 -12.02 -3.02 1.33
N LYS A 23 -11.78 -2.28 2.42
CA LYS A 23 -10.48 -1.71 2.75
C LYS A 23 -9.65 -2.77 3.50
N LEU A 24 -9.03 -3.69 2.75
CA LEU A 24 -8.29 -4.80 3.33
C LEU A 24 -7.26 -4.36 4.39
N SER A 25 -7.17 -5.12 5.47
CA SER A 25 -6.05 -4.97 6.41
C SER A 25 -4.73 -5.31 5.72
N LYS A 26 -3.61 -4.82 6.28
CA LYS A 26 -2.29 -5.02 5.67
C LYS A 26 -1.97 -6.50 5.45
N LEU A 27 -2.38 -7.36 6.39
CA LEU A 27 -2.22 -8.81 6.26
C LEU A 27 -3.03 -9.36 5.07
N SER A 28 -4.31 -8.99 4.96
CA SER A 28 -5.20 -9.45 3.89
C SER A 28 -4.71 -9.01 2.52
N GLU A 29 -4.22 -7.79 2.39
CA GLU A 29 -3.65 -7.26 1.15
C GLU A 29 -2.37 -8.03 0.75
N ASP A 30 -1.46 -8.25 1.70
CA ASP A 30 -0.22 -8.99 1.46
C ASP A 30 -0.50 -10.46 1.09
N LEU A 31 -1.49 -11.10 1.73
CA LEU A 31 -1.95 -12.44 1.39
C LEU A 31 -2.57 -12.49 -0.02
N LEU A 32 -3.41 -11.53 -0.37
CA LEU A 32 -4.02 -11.45 -1.70
C LEU A 32 -2.96 -11.32 -2.78
N PHE A 33 -1.94 -10.49 -2.56
CA PHE A 33 -0.79 -10.40 -3.43
C PHE A 33 -0.08 -11.75 -3.59
N GLN A 34 0.28 -12.40 -2.48
CA GLN A 34 0.96 -13.70 -2.54
C GLN A 34 0.14 -14.73 -3.31
N VAL A 35 -1.19 -14.77 -3.09
CA VAL A 35 -2.12 -15.72 -3.72
C VAL A 35 -2.26 -15.45 -5.23
N LEU A 36 -2.52 -14.22 -5.65
CA LEU A 36 -2.68 -13.86 -7.07
C LEU A 36 -1.39 -14.03 -7.87
N PHE A 37 -0.23 -13.75 -7.27
CA PHE A 37 1.07 -13.73 -7.95
C PHE A 37 1.91 -14.99 -7.71
N THR A 38 1.29 -16.06 -7.22
CA THR A 38 1.89 -17.40 -7.26
C THR A 38 2.23 -17.83 -8.69
N ASN A 39 3.30 -18.63 -8.85
CA ASN A 39 3.65 -19.29 -10.11
C ASN A 39 2.76 -20.53 -10.38
N ALA A 40 1.45 -20.36 -10.20
CA ALA A 40 0.44 -21.38 -10.41
C ALA A 40 -0.21 -21.22 -11.79
N TYR A 41 -0.59 -22.35 -12.40
CA TYR A 41 -1.38 -22.33 -13.63
C TYR A 41 -2.72 -21.63 -13.39
N PRO A 42 -3.24 -20.88 -14.38
CA PRO A 42 -4.54 -20.22 -14.28
C PRO A 42 -5.70 -21.24 -14.18
N PRO A 43 -6.91 -20.77 -13.85
CA PRO A 43 -8.13 -21.57 -13.97
C PRO A 43 -8.31 -22.14 -15.38
N LYS A 44 -8.92 -23.31 -15.47
CA LYS A 44 -9.25 -23.96 -16.75
C LYS A 44 -10.67 -23.69 -17.22
N THR A 45 -11.56 -23.32 -16.30
CA THR A 45 -13.01 -23.16 -16.53
C THR A 45 -13.42 -21.71 -16.27
N ASN A 46 -14.24 -21.13 -17.14
CA ASN A 46 -14.89 -19.80 -16.97
C ASN A 46 -13.96 -18.58 -16.77
N LEU A 47 -12.64 -18.74 -16.92
CA LEU A 47 -11.66 -17.67 -16.91
C LEU A 47 -10.43 -18.07 -17.73
N THR A 48 -10.17 -17.33 -18.81
CA THR A 48 -8.99 -17.54 -19.65
C THR A 48 -7.72 -17.01 -18.98
N SER A 49 -6.55 -17.49 -19.43
CA SER A 49 -5.25 -16.98 -18.98
C SER A 49 -5.12 -15.46 -19.17
N GLY A 50 -5.66 -14.92 -20.28
CA GLY A 50 -5.65 -13.48 -20.57
C GLY A 50 -6.52 -12.68 -19.62
N GLU A 51 -7.77 -13.13 -19.38
CA GLU A 51 -8.64 -12.47 -18.38
C GLU A 51 -8.05 -12.54 -16.97
N PHE A 52 -7.46 -13.67 -16.59
CA PHE A 52 -6.82 -13.79 -15.28
C PHE A 52 -5.60 -12.88 -15.15
N LEU A 53 -4.82 -12.75 -16.22
CA LEU A 53 -3.70 -11.82 -16.25
C LEU A 53 -4.17 -10.36 -16.12
N LYS A 54 -5.25 -10.00 -16.81
CA LYS A 54 -5.86 -8.67 -16.70
C LYS A 54 -6.30 -8.36 -15.27
N ILE A 55 -6.90 -9.31 -14.55
CA ILE A 55 -7.25 -9.16 -13.13
C ILE A 55 -6.01 -8.82 -12.29
N LYS A 56 -4.89 -9.52 -12.51
CA LYS A 56 -3.63 -9.27 -11.79
C LYS A 56 -3.10 -7.86 -12.08
N ILE A 57 -3.08 -7.45 -13.35
CA ILE A 57 -2.62 -6.12 -13.78
C ILE A 57 -3.51 -5.03 -13.16
N ASP A 58 -4.83 -5.18 -13.27
CA ASP A 58 -5.77 -4.20 -12.72
C ASP A 58 -5.62 -4.07 -11.21
N TRP A 59 -5.36 -5.18 -10.51
CA TRP A 59 -5.07 -5.16 -9.07
C TRP A 59 -3.75 -4.42 -8.76
N LEU A 60 -2.67 -4.64 -9.52
CA LEU A 60 -1.39 -3.94 -9.32
C LEU A 60 -1.53 -2.44 -9.55
N ILE A 61 -2.24 -2.04 -10.61
CA ILE A 61 -2.50 -0.63 -10.92
C ILE A 61 -3.32 0.02 -9.80
N LYS A 62 -4.40 -0.64 -9.36
CA LYS A 62 -5.28 -0.13 -8.29
C LYS A 62 -4.51 0.11 -6.99
N ASN A 63 -3.61 -0.80 -6.63
CA ASN A 63 -2.80 -0.70 -5.42
C ASN A 63 -1.44 0.02 -5.65
N ARG A 64 -1.28 0.70 -6.80
CA ARG A 64 -0.07 1.45 -7.19
C ARG A 64 1.24 0.65 -7.04
N ARG A 65 1.21 -0.67 -7.25
CA ARG A 65 2.36 -1.58 -7.18
C ARG A 65 3.10 -1.66 -8.52
N PHE A 66 3.61 -0.52 -8.97
CA PHE A 66 4.18 -0.38 -10.32
C PHE A 66 5.50 -1.17 -10.50
N GLN A 67 6.31 -1.32 -9.45
CA GLN A 67 7.53 -2.14 -9.49
C GLN A 67 7.21 -3.64 -9.71
N ASP A 68 6.18 -4.14 -9.05
CA ASP A 68 5.71 -5.52 -9.26
C ASP A 68 5.08 -5.71 -10.64
N LEU A 69 4.38 -4.70 -11.16
CA LEU A 69 3.86 -4.70 -12.52
C LEU A 69 4.98 -4.73 -13.56
N GLU A 70 6.04 -3.96 -13.34
CA GLU A 70 7.21 -4.00 -14.20
C GLU A 70 7.91 -5.37 -14.16
N THR A 71 8.00 -5.98 -12.97
CA THR A 71 8.52 -7.34 -12.80
C THR A 71 7.65 -8.37 -13.53
N LEU A 72 6.31 -8.22 -13.48
CA LEU A 72 5.37 -9.05 -14.20
C LEU A 72 5.56 -8.94 -15.72
N LEU A 73 5.73 -7.72 -16.25
CA LEU A 73 6.01 -7.46 -17.67
C LEU A 73 7.31 -8.11 -18.14
N LYS A 74 8.39 -7.96 -17.37
CA LYS A 74 9.71 -8.56 -17.69
C LYS A 74 9.65 -10.08 -17.76
N ASN A 75 8.90 -10.70 -16.85
CA ASN A 75 8.79 -12.16 -16.77
C ASN A 75 7.74 -12.75 -17.70
N ASN A 76 6.82 -11.93 -18.23
CA ASN A 76 5.74 -12.38 -19.09
C ASN A 76 5.47 -11.38 -20.23
N PRO A 77 6.09 -11.60 -21.41
CA PRO A 77 5.92 -10.71 -22.56
C PRO A 77 4.48 -10.54 -23.03
N THR A 78 3.58 -11.49 -22.74
CA THR A 78 2.15 -11.35 -23.10
C THR A 78 1.46 -10.19 -22.38
N VAL A 79 2.02 -9.72 -21.26
CA VAL A 79 1.58 -8.51 -20.56
C VAL A 79 1.81 -7.26 -21.41
N GLY A 80 2.79 -7.29 -22.32
CA GLY A 80 3.02 -6.24 -23.31
C GLY A 80 1.82 -5.99 -24.23
N ARG A 81 0.84 -6.91 -24.22
CA ARG A 81 -0.44 -6.73 -24.92
C ARG A 81 -1.45 -5.87 -24.16
N GLU A 82 -1.23 -5.64 -22.88
CA GLU A 82 -2.13 -4.87 -22.02
C GLU A 82 -1.68 -3.41 -22.02
N THR A 83 -2.14 -2.66 -23.02
CA THR A 83 -1.81 -1.22 -23.19
C THR A 83 -1.97 -0.38 -21.93
N LYS A 84 -2.96 -0.73 -21.09
CA LYS A 84 -3.21 -0.08 -19.80
C LYS A 84 -2.03 -0.20 -18.84
N ALA A 85 -1.36 -1.36 -18.80
CA ALA A 85 -0.18 -1.60 -17.95
C ALA A 85 0.99 -0.71 -18.40
N ILE A 86 1.25 -0.67 -19.70
CA ILE A 86 2.37 0.11 -20.26
C ILE A 86 2.10 1.60 -20.08
N LYS A 87 0.89 2.08 -20.41
CA LYS A 87 0.50 3.48 -20.20
C LYS A 87 0.62 3.89 -18.74
N PHE A 88 0.20 3.03 -17.81
CA PHE A 88 0.34 3.27 -16.38
C PHE A 88 1.82 3.45 -15.99
N LEU A 89 2.70 2.53 -16.40
CA LEU A 89 4.13 2.66 -16.10
C LEU A 89 4.77 3.90 -16.71
N ILE A 90 4.45 4.22 -17.97
CA ILE A 90 4.93 5.45 -18.62
C ILE A 90 4.54 6.66 -17.79
N ASN A 91 3.27 6.75 -17.38
CA ASN A 91 2.80 7.88 -16.58
C ASN A 91 3.44 7.94 -15.20
N GLU A 92 3.68 6.81 -14.54
CA GLU A 92 4.38 6.75 -13.26
C GLU A 92 5.80 7.34 -13.34
N TYR A 93 6.58 6.94 -14.36
CA TYR A 93 7.94 7.45 -14.55
C TYR A 93 7.97 8.89 -15.06
N LEU A 94 7.10 9.23 -16.03
CA LEU A 94 7.01 10.58 -16.58
C LEU A 94 6.55 11.58 -15.51
N ALA A 95 5.62 11.19 -14.63
CA ALA A 95 5.18 11.99 -13.49
C ALA A 95 6.29 12.22 -12.46
N SER A 96 7.30 11.37 -12.44
CA SER A 96 8.47 11.50 -11.58
C SER A 96 9.62 12.25 -12.28
N ALA A 97 9.34 12.89 -13.42
CA ALA A 97 10.31 13.52 -14.32
C ALA A 97 11.44 12.59 -14.83
N ASP A 98 11.28 11.27 -14.69
CA ASP A 98 12.23 10.26 -15.19
C ASP A 98 11.87 9.87 -16.63
N ILE A 99 12.23 10.75 -17.56
CA ILE A 99 11.94 10.62 -18.99
C ILE A 99 12.58 9.37 -19.58
N LYS A 100 13.80 9.04 -19.14
CA LYS A 100 14.54 7.87 -19.62
C LYS A 100 13.79 6.59 -19.27
N SER A 101 13.46 6.40 -17.99
CA SER A 101 12.73 5.21 -17.56
C SER A 101 11.33 5.12 -18.18
N ALA A 102 10.68 6.26 -18.43
CA ALA A 102 9.40 6.30 -19.13
C ALA A 102 9.55 5.82 -20.58
N CYS A 103 10.53 6.32 -21.32
CA CYS A 103 10.80 5.91 -22.70
C CYS A 103 11.25 4.46 -22.82
N ASP A 104 11.99 3.92 -21.84
CA ASP A 104 12.35 2.51 -21.80
C ASP A 104 11.12 1.58 -21.79
N LYS A 105 9.95 2.05 -21.33
CA LYS A 105 8.73 1.23 -21.28
C LYS A 105 8.08 1.00 -22.64
N ILE A 106 8.42 1.81 -23.64
CA ILE A 106 7.98 1.58 -25.03
C ILE A 106 8.47 0.21 -25.53
N ASN A 107 9.62 -0.27 -25.05
CA ASN A 107 10.18 -1.57 -25.42
C ASN A 107 9.30 -2.77 -24.99
N PHE A 108 8.36 -2.58 -24.08
CA PHE A 108 7.40 -3.62 -23.69
C PHE A 108 6.18 -3.71 -24.60
N ILE A 109 5.99 -2.77 -25.53
CA ILE A 109 4.83 -2.77 -26.41
C ILE A 109 4.96 -3.92 -27.41
N ASP A 110 3.92 -4.78 -27.43
CA ASP A 110 3.79 -5.78 -28.48
C ASP A 110 3.58 -5.10 -29.84
N LYS A 111 4.33 -5.51 -30.87
CA LYS A 111 4.33 -4.89 -32.20
C LYS A 111 2.96 -4.86 -32.88
N ASP A 112 2.07 -5.77 -32.49
CA ASP A 112 0.74 -5.89 -33.09
C ASP A 112 -0.29 -4.93 -32.47
N ILE A 113 0.10 -4.17 -31.44
CA ILE A 113 -0.79 -3.26 -30.73
C ILE A 113 -0.78 -1.87 -31.29
N LYS A 114 -2.00 -1.34 -31.47
CA LYS A 114 -2.24 0.05 -31.83
C LYS A 114 -2.84 0.79 -30.64
N ASN A 115 -2.19 1.87 -30.23
CA ASN A 115 -2.72 2.71 -29.16
C ASN A 115 -2.22 4.14 -29.36
N ASN A 116 -3.12 5.05 -29.70
CA ASN A 116 -2.80 6.44 -30.03
C ASN A 116 -1.92 7.14 -28.96
N TYR A 117 -2.12 6.85 -27.67
CA TYR A 117 -1.28 7.44 -26.62
C TYR A 117 0.15 6.89 -26.66
N LEU A 118 0.31 5.57 -26.77
CA LEU A 118 1.61 4.91 -26.82
C LEU A 118 2.35 5.21 -28.13
N ASP A 119 1.63 5.29 -29.24
CA ASP A 119 2.16 5.65 -30.55
C ASP A 119 2.75 7.08 -30.52
N LYS A 120 1.99 8.04 -29.97
CA LYS A 120 2.47 9.42 -29.75
C LYS A 120 3.67 9.48 -28.82
N PHE A 121 3.62 8.74 -27.71
CA PHE A 121 4.74 8.69 -26.78
C PHE A 121 6.00 8.08 -27.43
N SER A 122 5.83 7.08 -28.30
CA SER A 122 6.94 6.47 -29.04
C SER A 122 7.63 7.47 -29.97
N VAL A 123 6.87 8.30 -30.69
CA VAL A 123 7.43 9.39 -31.52
C VAL A 123 8.26 10.34 -30.67
N TYR A 124 7.73 10.77 -29.51
CA TYR A 124 8.49 11.62 -28.59
C TYR A 124 9.79 10.94 -28.13
N CYS A 125 9.74 9.65 -27.76
CA CYS A 125 10.91 8.92 -27.30
C CYS A 125 12.00 8.77 -28.36
N LEU A 126 11.63 8.64 -29.64
CA LEU A 126 12.60 8.67 -30.74
C LEU A 126 13.34 10.02 -30.78
N ILE A 127 12.62 11.13 -30.64
CA ILE A 127 13.21 12.48 -30.59
C ILE A 127 14.13 12.63 -29.38
N ASN A 128 13.68 12.19 -28.20
CA ASN A 128 14.47 12.21 -26.97
C ASN A 128 15.76 11.39 -27.06
N ASN A 129 15.79 10.37 -27.93
CA ASN A 129 16.94 9.53 -28.20
C ASN A 129 17.78 10.00 -29.41
N ASP A 130 17.58 11.24 -29.87
CA ASP A 130 18.24 11.84 -31.03
C ASP A 130 17.99 11.11 -32.38
N GLN A 131 16.91 10.32 -32.48
CA GLN A 131 16.48 9.60 -33.68
C GLN A 131 15.41 10.39 -34.44
N LYS A 132 15.76 11.61 -34.89
CA LYS A 132 14.81 12.58 -35.46
C LYS A 132 14.24 12.13 -36.81
N ASP A 133 15.06 11.52 -37.66
CA ASP A 133 14.63 11.05 -38.98
C ASP A 133 13.59 9.92 -38.85
N GLU A 134 13.83 8.97 -37.94
CA GLU A 134 12.88 7.92 -37.62
C GLU A 134 11.61 8.47 -36.96
N ALA A 135 11.74 9.43 -36.06
CA ALA A 135 10.59 10.08 -35.42
C ALA A 135 9.68 10.75 -36.46
N GLN A 136 10.25 11.45 -37.43
CA GLN A 136 9.51 12.09 -38.52
C GLN A 136 8.79 11.05 -39.38
N LEU A 137 9.49 9.98 -39.79
CA LEU A 137 8.89 8.90 -40.57
C LEU A 137 7.71 8.26 -39.84
N VAL A 138 7.85 7.98 -38.53
CA VAL A 138 6.78 7.39 -37.73
C VAL A 138 5.61 8.36 -37.59
N LEU A 139 5.86 9.66 -37.39
CA LEU A 139 4.82 10.68 -37.33
C LEU A 139 4.00 10.73 -38.63
N ASP A 140 4.67 10.76 -39.78
CA ASP A 140 4.02 10.81 -41.09
C ASP A 140 3.12 9.58 -41.31
N LEU A 141 3.61 8.39 -40.96
CA LEU A 141 2.83 7.15 -41.00
C LEU A 141 1.61 7.19 -40.07
N LEU A 142 1.71 7.81 -38.90
CA LEU A 142 0.57 7.97 -37.99
C LEU A 142 -0.48 8.93 -38.58
N ILE A 143 -0.04 10.02 -39.21
CA ILE A 143 -0.93 10.97 -39.90
C ILE A 143 -1.66 10.28 -41.06
N GLU A 144 -0.95 9.53 -41.90
CA GLU A 144 -1.55 8.75 -42.99
C GLU A 144 -2.57 7.72 -42.50
N ARG A 145 -2.35 7.13 -41.31
CA ARG A 145 -3.28 6.21 -40.65
C ARG A 145 -4.46 6.91 -39.97
N GLY A 146 -4.56 8.23 -40.04
CA GLY A 146 -5.69 9.01 -39.55
C GLY A 146 -5.47 9.71 -38.21
N LEU A 147 -4.23 9.88 -37.74
CA LEU A 147 -3.94 10.72 -36.58
C LEU A 147 -4.33 12.19 -36.87
N ASN A 148 -5.37 12.68 -36.19
CA ASN A 148 -5.84 14.06 -36.30
C ASN A 148 -5.69 14.82 -34.97
N ASP A 149 -4.45 14.97 -34.50
CA ASP A 149 -4.11 15.76 -33.32
C ASP A 149 -3.18 16.91 -33.68
N LYS A 150 -3.77 18.06 -33.99
CA LYS A 150 -3.03 19.27 -34.39
C LYS A 150 -2.10 19.79 -33.30
N PHE A 151 -2.48 19.62 -32.03
CA PHE A 151 -1.65 20.05 -30.91
C PHE A 151 -0.38 19.21 -30.87
N PHE A 152 -0.53 17.88 -30.88
CA PHE A 152 0.61 16.96 -30.85
C PHE A 152 1.54 17.18 -32.05
N VAL A 153 1.00 17.22 -33.28
CA VAL A 153 1.80 17.43 -34.50
C VAL A 153 2.56 18.76 -34.44
N ASN A 154 1.92 19.85 -33.98
CA ASN A 154 2.58 21.14 -33.85
C ASN A 154 3.74 21.12 -32.84
N LYS A 155 3.56 20.45 -31.70
CA LYS A 155 4.59 20.31 -30.67
C LYS A 155 5.77 19.47 -31.17
N ILE A 156 5.48 18.37 -31.86
CA ILE A 156 6.52 17.49 -32.42
C ILE A 156 7.30 18.18 -33.54
N ASN A 157 6.64 18.87 -34.47
CA ASN A 157 7.34 19.59 -35.55
C ASN A 157 8.31 20.64 -35.02
N PHE A 158 7.95 21.31 -33.93
CA PHE A 158 8.86 22.23 -33.23
C PHE A 158 10.06 21.50 -32.63
N LEU A 159 9.86 20.38 -31.94
CA LEU A 159 10.95 19.57 -31.37
C LEU A 159 11.89 18.97 -32.44
N LEU A 160 11.35 18.65 -33.62
CA LEU A 160 12.12 18.21 -34.78
C LEU A 160 12.92 19.36 -35.43
N GLY A 161 12.58 20.62 -35.15
CA GLY A 161 13.20 21.79 -35.78
C GLY A 161 12.61 22.13 -37.15
N LEU A 162 11.43 21.60 -37.50
CA LEU A 162 10.72 21.90 -38.74
C LEU A 162 9.99 23.24 -38.70
N THR A 163 9.75 23.75 -37.49
CA THR A 163 9.10 25.06 -37.26
C THR A 163 9.83 25.80 -36.14
N ASP A 164 10.12 27.09 -36.35
CA ASP A 164 10.80 27.94 -35.36
C ASP A 164 9.90 28.35 -34.18
N GLN A 165 8.58 28.19 -34.32
CA GLN A 165 7.59 28.58 -33.32
C GLN A 165 6.56 27.48 -33.10
N THR A 166 6.06 27.41 -31.86
CA THR A 166 5.01 26.49 -31.45
C THR A 166 3.93 27.21 -30.65
N THR A 167 2.73 26.65 -30.63
CA THR A 167 1.65 27.16 -29.79
C THR A 167 2.09 27.20 -28.33
N GLN A 168 1.85 28.30 -27.63
CA GLN A 168 2.09 28.40 -26.18
C GLN A 168 0.89 27.91 -25.36
N LYS A 169 -0.12 27.33 -26.02
CA LYS A 169 -1.25 26.71 -25.35
C LYS A 169 -0.77 25.55 -24.47
N ILE A 170 -1.24 25.53 -23.22
CA ILE A 170 -1.06 24.41 -22.30
C ILE A 170 -2.27 23.48 -22.42
N LEU A 171 -2.02 22.19 -22.58
CA LEU A 171 -3.04 21.15 -22.53
C LEU A 171 -2.73 20.17 -21.40
N ASP A 172 -3.63 20.08 -20.43
CA ASP A 172 -3.56 19.22 -19.25
C ASP A 172 -4.52 18.03 -19.29
N ASN A 173 -5.11 17.75 -20.47
CA ASN A 173 -6.04 16.63 -20.64
C ASN A 173 -5.39 15.23 -20.50
N ASN A 174 -4.06 15.15 -20.52
CA ASN A 174 -3.26 14.01 -20.10
C ASN A 174 -1.81 14.44 -19.86
N LEU A 175 -1.06 13.60 -19.13
CA LEU A 175 0.33 13.91 -18.77
C LEU A 175 1.26 14.12 -19.97
N LEU A 176 1.13 13.36 -21.07
CA LEU A 176 1.99 13.57 -22.25
C LEU A 176 1.76 14.94 -22.89
N ASN A 177 0.50 15.36 -23.06
CA ASN A 177 0.20 16.69 -23.60
C ASN A 177 0.69 17.81 -22.68
N PHE A 178 0.56 17.60 -21.37
CA PHE A 178 1.06 18.55 -20.38
C PHE A 178 2.58 18.67 -20.43
N TYR A 179 3.25 17.52 -20.44
CA TYR A 179 4.69 17.41 -20.59
C TYR A 179 5.19 18.13 -21.84
N LEU A 180 4.58 17.86 -23.00
CA LEU A 180 4.91 18.53 -24.26
C LEU A 180 4.64 20.03 -24.19
N SER A 181 3.60 20.47 -23.47
CA SER A 181 3.35 21.90 -23.24
C SER A 181 4.52 22.54 -22.49
N HIS A 182 5.01 21.89 -21.44
CA HIS A 182 6.15 22.36 -20.64
C HIS A 182 7.43 22.46 -21.48
N ILE A 183 7.89 21.36 -22.09
CA ILE A 183 9.22 21.33 -22.71
C ILE A 183 9.34 22.15 -24.01
N THR A 184 8.22 22.64 -24.54
CA THR A 184 8.17 23.46 -25.76
C THR A 184 7.73 24.90 -25.50
N SER A 185 7.55 25.28 -24.24
CA SER A 185 7.20 26.66 -23.87
C SER A 185 8.41 27.39 -23.31
N ASN A 186 8.57 28.66 -23.70
CA ASN A 186 9.65 29.50 -23.20
C ASN A 186 9.32 30.12 -21.83
N ASN A 187 8.03 30.35 -21.54
CA ASN A 187 7.53 30.96 -20.31
C ASN A 187 6.37 30.09 -19.77
N PHE A 188 6.72 28.94 -19.20
CA PHE A 188 5.73 27.99 -18.70
C PHE A 188 5.17 28.45 -17.35
N GLU A 189 3.87 28.80 -17.33
CA GLU A 189 3.12 29.13 -16.12
C GLU A 189 1.84 28.31 -16.08
N TYR A 190 1.64 27.53 -15.01
CA TYR A 190 0.46 26.71 -14.82
C TYR A 190 0.07 26.69 -13.35
N GLU A 191 -1.19 27.00 -13.07
CA GLU A 191 -1.78 26.92 -11.74
C GLU A 191 -2.69 25.68 -11.67
N PRO A 192 -2.28 24.62 -10.97
CA PRO A 192 -3.08 23.42 -10.84
C PRO A 192 -4.28 23.65 -9.92
N ASN A 193 -5.34 22.86 -10.10
CA ASN A 193 -6.55 22.90 -9.28
C ASN A 193 -7.05 21.49 -8.91
N ASP A 194 -8.17 21.41 -8.21
CA ASP A 194 -8.75 20.15 -7.74
C ASP A 194 -9.17 19.18 -8.87
N GLU A 195 -9.35 19.68 -10.10
CA GLU A 195 -9.66 18.88 -11.30
C GLU A 195 -8.41 18.40 -12.04
N THR A 196 -7.23 18.97 -11.76
CA THR A 196 -5.97 18.60 -12.39
C THR A 196 -5.63 17.13 -12.12
N ASP A 197 -5.23 16.39 -13.17
CA ASP A 197 -4.90 14.97 -13.06
C ASP A 197 -3.74 14.71 -12.09
N GLN A 198 -3.84 13.64 -11.30
CA GLN A 198 -2.85 13.27 -10.29
C GLN A 198 -1.41 13.13 -10.83
N TYR A 199 -1.25 12.70 -12.09
CA TYR A 199 0.07 12.56 -12.68
C TYR A 199 0.67 13.91 -13.04
N ILE A 200 -0.16 14.90 -13.38
CA ILE A 200 0.28 16.27 -13.63
C ILE A 200 0.70 16.93 -12.31
N TRP A 201 -0.05 16.74 -11.23
CA TRP A 201 0.35 17.16 -9.88
C TRP A 201 1.73 16.64 -9.49
N ARG A 202 1.96 15.33 -9.65
CA ARG A 202 3.26 14.70 -9.37
C ARG A 202 4.36 15.23 -10.28
N TYR A 203 4.06 15.46 -11.56
CA TYR A 203 5.03 16.01 -12.50
C TYR A 203 5.44 17.43 -12.15
N LEU A 204 4.47 18.30 -11.83
CA LEU A 204 4.72 19.67 -11.37
C LEU A 204 5.66 19.69 -10.16
N SER A 205 5.42 18.79 -9.20
CA SER A 205 6.30 18.59 -8.04
C SER A 205 7.70 18.16 -8.45
N SER A 206 7.80 17.07 -9.22
CA SER A 206 9.09 16.44 -9.56
C SER A 206 9.95 17.30 -10.48
N ALA A 207 9.32 18.08 -11.36
CA ALA A 207 9.98 19.02 -12.26
C ALA A 207 10.19 20.42 -11.66
N ASN A 208 9.85 20.62 -10.38
CA ASN A 208 9.97 21.90 -9.67
C ASN A 208 9.26 23.07 -10.40
N LEU A 209 8.05 22.81 -10.89
CA LEU A 209 7.20 23.76 -11.63
C LEU A 209 6.13 24.40 -10.74
N ILE A 210 6.09 24.04 -9.47
CA ILE A 210 5.14 24.61 -8.51
C ILE A 210 5.59 26.01 -8.13
N GLN A 211 4.82 26.99 -8.57
CA GLN A 211 4.98 28.39 -8.19
C GLN A 211 3.77 28.81 -7.38
N ILE A 212 3.91 28.82 -6.05
CA ILE A 212 2.90 29.44 -5.18
C ILE A 212 3.33 30.87 -4.95
N ASN A 213 2.70 31.77 -5.70
CA ASN A 213 2.91 33.22 -5.59
C ASN A 213 1.86 33.87 -4.69
N ASP A 214 0.72 33.20 -4.45
CA ASP A 214 -0.38 33.69 -3.63
C ASP A 214 -0.66 32.73 -2.46
N PHE A 215 -0.10 33.06 -1.29
CA PHE A 215 -0.35 32.33 -0.03
C PHE A 215 -1.62 32.80 0.69
N GLU A 216 -2.31 33.81 0.14
CA GLU A 216 -3.56 34.34 0.68
C GLU A 216 -4.78 33.63 0.07
N ASN A 217 -4.61 33.00 -1.09
CA ASN A 217 -5.66 32.23 -1.74
C ASN A 217 -5.86 30.85 -1.06
N GLU A 218 -6.97 30.73 -0.34
CA GLU A 218 -7.35 29.50 0.37
C GLU A 218 -7.55 28.31 -0.58
N ASP A 219 -8.22 28.53 -1.71
CA ASP A 219 -8.55 27.46 -2.66
C ASP A 219 -7.29 26.80 -3.23
N VAL A 220 -6.25 27.61 -3.47
CA VAL A 220 -4.94 27.14 -3.96
C VAL A 220 -4.32 26.19 -2.92
N ILE A 221 -4.16 26.64 -1.68
CA ILE A 221 -3.51 25.82 -0.64
C ILE A 221 -4.31 24.55 -0.34
N LEU A 222 -5.63 24.67 -0.27
CA LEU A 222 -6.50 23.50 -0.07
C LEU A 222 -6.34 22.48 -1.20
N ALA A 223 -6.17 22.91 -2.45
CA ALA A 223 -5.92 22.00 -3.56
C ALA A 223 -4.61 21.20 -3.39
N TYR A 224 -3.52 21.84 -2.93
CA TYR A 224 -2.27 21.14 -2.61
C TYR A 224 -2.46 20.14 -1.46
N GLU A 225 -3.09 20.55 -0.36
CA GLU A 225 -3.35 19.67 0.79
C GLU A 225 -4.23 18.46 0.40
N GLN A 226 -5.25 18.69 -0.42
CA GLN A 226 -6.09 17.63 -0.96
C GLN A 226 -5.30 16.71 -1.89
N ALA A 227 -4.46 17.23 -2.77
CA ALA A 227 -3.60 16.43 -3.64
C ALA A 227 -2.65 15.56 -2.81
N ALA A 228 -2.07 16.10 -1.73
CA ALA A 228 -1.21 15.35 -0.81
C ALA A 228 -1.96 14.25 -0.07
N SER A 229 -3.17 14.53 0.42
CA SER A 229 -4.00 13.51 1.08
C SER A 229 -4.42 12.38 0.13
N LYS A 230 -4.51 12.65 -1.18
CA LYS A 230 -4.76 11.64 -2.23
C LYS A 230 -3.48 10.91 -2.66
N ASN A 231 -2.33 11.18 -2.03
CA ASN A 231 -0.99 10.72 -2.43
C ASN A 231 -0.67 11.06 -3.90
N SER A 232 -1.22 12.16 -4.41
CA SER A 232 -0.95 12.70 -5.74
C SER A 232 0.08 13.83 -5.70
N PHE A 233 0.48 14.23 -4.50
CA PHE A 233 1.48 15.24 -4.25
C PHE A 233 2.29 14.80 -3.02
N GLU A 234 3.58 15.06 -3.00
CA GLU A 234 4.44 14.67 -1.89
C GLU A 234 4.01 15.42 -0.62
N LYS A 235 3.80 14.69 0.47
CA LYS A 235 3.28 15.27 1.72
C LYS A 235 4.25 16.31 2.29
N ASP A 236 5.54 16.06 2.14
CA ASP A 236 6.63 16.89 2.63
C ASP A 236 6.62 18.29 1.97
N GLU A 237 6.16 18.37 0.72
CA GLU A 237 6.04 19.64 0.01
C GLU A 237 4.99 20.56 0.66
N ILE A 238 3.95 20.01 1.30
CA ILE A 238 2.97 20.81 2.07
C ILE A 238 3.67 21.61 3.17
N TYR A 239 4.66 21.01 3.85
CA TYR A 239 5.41 21.70 4.88
C TYR A 239 6.32 22.78 4.30
N LYS A 240 6.92 22.55 3.12
CA LYS A 240 7.68 23.59 2.41
C LYS A 240 6.80 24.77 2.01
N ILE A 241 5.54 24.51 1.64
CA ILE A 241 4.54 25.56 1.38
C ILE A 241 4.23 26.32 2.68
N TYR A 242 3.94 25.61 3.76
CA TYR A 242 3.68 26.23 5.07
C TYR A 242 4.83 27.11 5.53
N LEU A 243 6.09 26.68 5.36
CA LEU A 243 7.28 27.45 5.73
C LEU A 243 7.42 28.79 4.98
N LYS A 244 6.83 28.91 3.79
CA LYS A 244 6.85 30.14 3.00
C LYS A 244 5.73 31.13 3.37
N MET A 245 4.74 30.69 4.15
CA MET A 245 3.65 31.57 4.58
C MET A 245 4.13 32.61 5.60
N PRO A 246 3.83 33.90 5.39
CA PRO A 246 4.35 34.96 6.24
C PRO A 246 3.58 35.03 7.58
N PHE A 247 4.29 34.79 8.69
CA PHE A 247 3.81 35.08 10.04
C PHE A 247 4.80 36.00 10.77
N ASN A 248 4.28 36.97 11.52
CA ASN A 248 5.13 37.80 12.38
C ASN A 248 5.44 37.08 13.70
N PHE A 249 6.43 37.59 14.43
CA PHE A 249 6.86 37.02 15.70
C PHE A 249 5.73 36.90 16.75
N ASN A 250 4.84 37.90 16.83
CA ASN A 250 3.71 37.89 17.74
C ASN A 250 2.71 36.78 17.41
N HIS A 251 2.55 36.46 16.11
CA HIS A 251 1.73 35.33 15.66
C HIS A 251 2.31 34.00 16.14
N LEU A 252 3.62 33.81 16.00
CA LEU A 252 4.31 32.56 16.33
C LEU A 252 4.35 32.30 17.85
N ILE A 253 4.59 33.33 18.67
CA ILE A 253 4.60 33.16 20.14
C ILE A 253 3.20 32.86 20.68
N ASN A 254 2.16 33.50 20.13
CA ASN A 254 0.78 33.35 20.61
C ASN A 254 -0.03 32.39 19.74
N ALA A 255 0.64 31.42 19.11
CA ALA A 255 0.05 30.55 18.10
C ALA A 255 -1.17 29.78 18.64
N THR A 256 -1.16 29.37 19.91
CA THR A 256 -2.25 28.65 20.60
C THR A 256 -3.53 29.47 20.80
N GLU A 257 -3.48 30.79 20.64
CA GLU A 257 -4.68 31.63 20.67
C GLU A 257 -5.04 32.14 19.28
N ILE A 258 -4.03 32.49 18.47
CA ILE A 258 -4.24 33.11 17.16
C ILE A 258 -4.81 32.13 16.15
N TYR A 259 -4.43 30.84 16.21
CA TYR A 259 -4.91 29.84 15.25
C TYR A 259 -6.44 29.72 15.22
N LYS A 260 -7.12 30.00 16.33
CA LYS A 260 -8.58 29.89 16.48
C LYS A 260 -9.34 30.85 15.57
N ASN A 261 -8.70 31.96 15.17
CA ASN A 261 -9.29 33.01 14.34
C ASN A 261 -8.79 32.97 12.89
N LEU A 262 -7.96 31.99 12.53
CA LEU A 262 -7.41 31.84 11.18
C LEU A 262 -8.21 30.81 10.38
N PRO A 263 -8.26 30.95 9.04
CA PRO A 263 -8.64 29.86 8.15
C PRO A 263 -7.82 28.60 8.44
N ASN A 264 -8.40 27.42 8.22
CA ASN A 264 -7.81 26.16 8.67
C ASN A 264 -6.39 25.93 8.09
N TYR A 265 -6.16 26.27 6.81
CA TYR A 265 -4.84 26.12 6.18
C TYR A 265 -3.78 27.03 6.81
N LYS A 266 -4.13 28.29 7.12
CA LYS A 266 -3.24 29.22 7.83
C LYS A 266 -3.01 28.79 9.27
N ALA A 267 -4.03 28.27 9.93
CA ALA A 267 -3.90 27.72 11.28
C ALA A 267 -2.90 26.56 11.29
N ARG A 268 -3.00 25.60 10.36
CA ARG A 268 -2.03 24.51 10.22
C ARG A 268 -0.62 25.02 9.99
N ALA A 269 -0.44 25.96 9.05
CA ALA A 269 0.88 26.53 8.75
C ALA A 269 1.48 27.26 9.96
N LEU A 270 0.70 28.08 10.67
CA LEU A 270 1.13 28.79 11.87
C LEU A 270 1.59 27.81 12.97
N ILE A 271 0.76 26.81 13.26
CA ILE A 271 1.09 25.81 14.29
C ILE A 271 2.34 25.02 13.87
N TYR A 272 2.46 24.61 12.60
CA TYR A 272 3.64 23.89 12.10
C TYR A 272 4.92 24.71 12.28
N GLN A 273 4.94 25.97 11.84
CA GLN A 273 6.10 26.85 12.05
C GLN A 273 6.42 27.03 13.55
N SER A 274 5.38 27.13 14.40
CA SER A 274 5.55 27.27 15.85
C SER A 274 6.14 26.02 16.52
N ILE A 275 5.81 24.82 16.03
CA ILE A 275 6.42 23.54 16.48
C ILE A 275 7.93 23.55 16.23
N LEU A 276 8.35 24.02 15.05
CA LEU A 276 9.76 24.04 14.66
C LEU A 276 10.59 25.04 15.48
N LEU A 277 9.95 26.11 15.98
CA LEU A 277 10.59 27.12 16.81
C LEU A 277 10.52 26.83 18.32
N SER A 278 9.70 25.86 18.74
CA SER A 278 9.52 25.54 20.15
C SER A 278 10.69 24.73 20.72
N ASN A 279 11.41 25.34 21.66
CA ASN A 279 12.50 24.68 22.39
C ASN A 279 12.03 23.99 23.68
N ASN A 280 10.83 24.33 24.19
CA ASN A 280 10.24 23.65 25.33
C ASN A 280 9.47 22.42 24.85
N ILE A 281 9.80 21.25 25.41
CA ILE A 281 9.27 19.95 24.97
C ILE A 281 7.78 19.83 25.26
N GLU A 282 7.34 20.30 26.42
CA GLU A 282 5.95 20.28 26.82
C GLU A 282 5.09 21.12 25.87
N GLN A 283 5.51 22.36 25.62
CA GLN A 283 4.86 23.25 24.65
C GLN A 283 4.91 22.69 23.23
N LYS A 284 6.02 22.05 22.85
CA LYS A 284 6.16 21.41 21.53
C LYS A 284 5.17 20.27 21.38
N LEU A 285 5.01 19.42 22.39
CA LEU A 285 4.03 18.32 22.39
C LEU A 285 2.59 18.85 22.33
N ASP A 286 2.26 19.90 23.08
CA ASP A 286 0.96 20.57 23.02
C ASP A 286 0.63 21.00 21.57
N LEU A 287 1.59 21.67 20.90
CA LEU A 287 1.44 22.13 19.52
C LEU A 287 1.37 20.98 18.50
N VAL A 288 2.17 19.93 18.68
CA VAL A 288 2.17 18.73 17.83
C VAL A 288 0.80 18.05 17.82
N PHE A 289 0.21 17.84 19.00
CA PHE A 289 -1.12 17.24 19.08
C PHE A 289 -2.25 18.20 18.68
N LEU A 290 -2.06 19.51 18.87
CA LEU A 290 -2.96 20.51 18.29
C LEU A 290 -2.96 20.43 16.76
N LEU A 291 -1.78 20.36 16.12
CA LEU A 291 -1.67 20.22 14.67
C LEU A 291 -2.33 18.93 14.18
N LYS A 292 -2.11 17.81 14.88
CA LYS A 292 -2.80 16.55 14.62
C LYS A 292 -4.32 16.73 14.57
N ASN A 293 -4.88 17.42 15.56
CA ASN A 293 -6.33 17.67 15.63
C ASN A 293 -6.82 18.55 14.47
N LEU A 294 -6.05 19.56 14.06
CA LEU A 294 -6.37 20.41 12.90
C LEU A 294 -6.41 19.61 11.60
N PHE A 295 -5.45 18.71 11.37
CA PHE A 295 -5.48 17.80 10.22
C PHE A 295 -6.62 16.78 10.29
N MET A 296 -6.93 16.24 11.48
CA MET A 296 -8.04 15.31 11.67
C MET A 296 -9.39 15.94 11.35
N LYS A 297 -9.61 17.19 11.79
CA LYS A 297 -10.86 17.94 11.58
C LYS A 297 -11.23 18.02 10.10
N ASP A 298 -10.23 18.19 9.24
CA ASP A 298 -10.41 18.32 7.78
C ASP A 298 -10.18 17.00 7.03
N LYS A 299 -10.07 15.86 7.74
CA LYS A 299 -9.82 14.52 7.17
C LYS A 299 -8.51 14.40 6.39
N LEU A 300 -7.50 15.20 6.77
CA LEU A 300 -6.18 15.26 6.16
C LEU A 300 -5.09 14.62 7.04
N LEU A 301 -5.45 13.86 8.09
CA LEU A 301 -4.49 13.29 9.04
C LEU A 301 -3.37 12.49 8.35
N ASN A 302 -3.66 11.81 7.25
CA ASN A 302 -2.68 11.02 6.51
C ASN A 302 -1.55 11.85 5.87
N VAL A 303 -1.75 13.17 5.69
CA VAL A 303 -0.69 14.10 5.29
C VAL A 303 0.31 14.29 6.45
N TYR A 304 -0.19 14.36 7.69
CA TYR A 304 0.61 14.65 8.88
C TYR A 304 1.13 13.43 9.65
N SER A 305 0.56 12.24 9.48
CA SER A 305 0.93 11.04 10.27
C SER A 305 2.43 10.72 10.30
N GLU A 306 3.11 10.87 9.17
CA GLU A 306 4.54 10.57 9.06
C GLU A 306 5.39 11.65 9.73
N GLU A 307 5.12 12.92 9.44
CA GLU A 307 5.79 14.06 10.08
C GLU A 307 5.55 14.09 11.59
N LEU A 308 4.34 13.77 12.05
CA LEU A 308 4.03 13.57 13.47
C LEU A 308 4.97 12.53 14.10
N SER A 309 5.13 11.38 13.44
CA SER A 309 6.00 10.31 13.92
C SER A 309 7.45 10.76 13.96
N ASN A 310 7.93 11.44 12.92
CA ASN A 310 9.29 11.98 12.83
C ASN A 310 9.57 12.99 13.95
N ILE A 311 8.64 13.92 14.21
CA ILE A 311 8.77 14.91 15.29
C ILE A 311 8.81 14.21 16.65
N LEU A 312 7.93 13.23 16.89
CA LEU A 312 7.87 12.51 18.16
C LEU A 312 9.12 11.64 18.40
N GLN A 313 9.67 11.00 17.36
CA GLN A 313 10.90 10.20 17.44
C GLN A 313 12.15 11.05 17.69
N ALA A 314 12.12 12.33 17.32
CA ALA A 314 13.23 13.25 17.53
C ALA A 314 13.33 13.79 18.98
N ILE A 315 12.32 13.54 19.82
CA ILE A 315 12.31 13.94 21.24
C ILE A 315 12.96 12.82 22.07
N ASP A 316 13.85 13.18 22.99
CA ASP A 316 14.43 12.22 23.93
C ASP A 316 13.31 11.62 24.81
N PRO A 317 13.14 10.28 24.83
CA PRO A 317 12.12 9.63 25.65
C PRO A 317 12.15 10.02 27.13
N ASP A 318 13.33 10.30 27.69
CA ASP A 318 13.50 10.66 29.10
C ASP A 318 13.04 12.10 29.39
N GLU A 319 12.94 12.94 28.36
CA GLU A 319 12.48 14.32 28.48
C GLU A 319 10.95 14.48 28.24
N ILE A 320 10.25 13.39 27.90
CA ILE A 320 8.81 13.40 27.66
C ILE A 320 8.06 13.44 29.00
N PRO A 321 7.18 14.44 29.25
CA PRO A 321 6.36 14.47 30.45
C PRO A 321 5.45 13.25 30.57
N GLU A 322 5.28 12.71 31.78
CA GLU A 322 4.50 11.49 32.04
C GLU A 322 3.10 11.53 31.43
N ARG A 323 2.42 12.69 31.48
CA ARG A 323 1.09 12.88 30.89
C ARG A 323 1.01 12.64 29.37
N TYR A 324 2.14 12.76 28.68
CA TYR A 324 2.26 12.54 27.23
C TYR A 324 2.80 11.16 26.87
N SER A 325 3.41 10.43 27.82
CA SER A 325 4.06 9.14 27.58
C SER A 325 3.19 8.14 26.80
N GLU A 326 1.98 7.88 27.27
CA GLU A 326 1.05 6.94 26.64
C GLU A 326 0.59 7.42 25.27
N LEU A 327 0.33 8.72 25.14
CA LEU A 327 -0.15 9.30 23.90
C LEU A 327 0.94 9.30 22.83
N VAL A 328 2.19 9.59 23.18
CA VAL A 328 3.34 9.44 22.26
C VAL A 328 3.51 7.98 21.86
N ARG A 329 3.50 7.06 22.82
CA ARG A 329 3.63 5.62 22.57
C ARG A 329 2.59 5.12 21.55
N LEU A 330 1.31 5.46 21.75
CA LEU A 330 0.22 5.07 20.83
C LEU A 330 0.40 5.59 19.40
N ASN A 331 1.08 6.73 19.21
CA ASN A 331 1.34 7.29 17.87
C ASN A 331 2.60 6.71 17.22
N LEU A 332 3.56 6.18 18.01
CA LEU A 332 4.78 5.54 17.51
C LEU A 332 4.63 4.03 17.25
N ASP A 333 3.73 3.36 17.98
CA ASP A 333 3.58 1.90 18.00
C ASP A 333 3.00 1.30 16.69
N GLN A 334 2.50 2.12 15.75
CA GLN A 334 1.95 1.61 14.48
C GLN A 334 3.00 0.95 13.56
N ASN A 335 4.30 1.21 13.76
CA ASN A 335 5.37 0.75 12.83
C ASN A 335 6.50 -0.08 13.46
N LEU A 336 6.48 -0.40 14.76
CA LEU A 336 7.68 -0.87 15.48
C LEU A 336 7.58 -2.23 16.20
N ILE A 337 6.77 -3.16 15.71
CA ILE A 337 6.64 -4.47 16.37
C ILE A 337 7.79 -5.41 16.01
N THR A 338 8.94 -5.22 16.66
CA THR A 338 10.05 -6.18 16.63
C THR A 338 9.83 -7.32 17.64
N SER A 339 10.36 -8.50 17.35
CA SER A 339 10.23 -9.72 18.19
C SER A 339 10.82 -9.61 19.60
N LYS A 340 11.46 -8.48 19.96
CA LYS A 340 12.08 -8.24 21.27
C LYS A 340 11.07 -7.92 22.39
N GLN A 341 9.81 -7.63 22.06
CA GLN A 341 8.77 -7.23 23.03
C GLN A 341 7.79 -8.36 23.42
N ILE A 342 8.02 -9.61 23.00
CA ILE A 342 7.10 -10.71 23.30
C ILE A 342 7.34 -11.22 24.74
N LYS A 343 6.32 -11.12 25.60
CA LYS A 343 6.33 -11.68 26.95
C LYS A 343 5.72 -13.08 26.93
N PHE A 344 6.48 -14.06 27.43
CA PHE A 344 6.00 -15.43 27.59
C PHE A 344 5.49 -15.68 29.01
N ASP A 345 4.29 -16.22 29.12
CA ASP A 345 3.71 -16.75 30.36
C ASP A 345 3.59 -18.26 30.27
N ASN A 346 4.42 -18.98 31.03
CA ASN A 346 4.44 -20.44 31.00
C ASN A 346 3.32 -21.09 31.82
N ASP A 347 2.45 -20.31 32.45
CA ASP A 347 1.29 -20.81 33.17
C ASP A 347 0.05 -20.92 32.25
N ILE A 348 0.12 -20.35 31.04
CA ILE A 348 -0.92 -20.40 30.00
C ILE A 348 -0.32 -20.94 28.69
N LEU A 349 -0.86 -22.02 28.11
CA LEU A 349 -0.22 -22.71 26.97
C LEU A 349 -0.05 -21.78 25.76
N HIS A 350 -1.11 -21.12 25.32
CA HIS A 350 -1.10 -20.23 24.17
C HIS A 350 -0.34 -18.91 24.39
N ARG A 351 0.22 -18.66 25.58
CA ARG A 351 1.11 -17.50 25.86
C ARG A 351 2.52 -17.94 26.25
N SER A 352 2.78 -19.24 26.24
CA SER A 352 4.02 -19.80 26.76
C SER A 352 5.17 -19.77 25.77
N LYS A 353 6.36 -20.14 26.24
CA LYS A 353 7.54 -20.32 25.39
C LYS A 353 7.37 -21.34 24.25
N VAL A 354 6.31 -22.15 24.26
CA VAL A 354 5.96 -23.07 23.17
C VAL A 354 5.70 -22.31 21.87
N LEU A 355 5.15 -21.09 21.96
CA LEU A 355 4.89 -20.23 20.80
C LEU A 355 6.12 -19.96 19.94
N LYS A 356 7.33 -20.02 20.51
CA LYS A 356 8.58 -19.90 19.77
C LYS A 356 8.66 -20.88 18.57
N HIS A 357 7.94 -22.00 18.61
CA HIS A 357 7.84 -22.91 17.48
C HIS A 357 7.26 -22.25 16.22
N PHE A 358 6.31 -21.33 16.38
CA PHE A 358 5.68 -20.61 15.28
C PHE A 358 6.40 -19.30 14.96
N LEU A 359 7.05 -18.70 15.96
CA LEU A 359 7.75 -17.41 15.84
C LEU A 359 9.12 -17.54 15.18
N ASP A 360 9.84 -18.64 15.45
CA ASP A 360 11.20 -18.89 14.96
C ASP A 360 11.14 -19.88 13.79
N SER A 361 11.52 -19.44 12.59
CA SER A 361 11.46 -20.26 11.36
C SER A 361 12.31 -21.53 11.38
N ASN A 362 13.29 -21.63 12.31
CA ASN A 362 14.30 -22.69 12.36
C ASN A 362 14.28 -23.49 13.67
N LYS A 363 13.16 -23.52 14.41
CA LYS A 363 13.12 -24.22 15.70
C LYS A 363 12.95 -25.74 15.52
N GLU A 364 13.94 -26.49 15.98
CA GLU A 364 13.92 -27.96 16.01
C GLU A 364 12.73 -28.51 16.83
N ILE A 365 12.04 -29.52 16.29
CA ILE A 365 10.89 -30.19 16.93
C ILE A 365 11.23 -30.63 18.36
N GLY A 366 12.39 -31.26 18.57
CA GLY A 366 12.81 -31.72 19.89
C GLY A 366 12.95 -30.60 20.95
N ARG A 367 13.28 -29.37 20.54
CA ARG A 367 13.28 -28.21 21.44
C ARG A 367 11.86 -27.79 21.79
N THR A 368 10.95 -27.82 20.83
CA THR A 368 9.52 -27.56 21.04
C THR A 368 8.90 -28.58 21.99
N GLU A 369 9.20 -29.87 21.82
CA GLU A 369 8.72 -30.93 22.71
C GLU A 369 9.21 -30.76 24.15
N LYS A 370 10.48 -30.38 24.33
CA LYS A 370 11.05 -30.07 25.66
C LYS A 370 10.34 -28.88 26.31
N ASP A 371 10.12 -27.81 25.54
CA ASP A 371 9.41 -26.63 26.01
C ASP A 371 7.95 -26.94 26.35
N PHE A 372 7.27 -27.71 25.51
CA PHE A 372 5.91 -28.17 25.71
C PHE A 372 5.79 -29.03 26.97
N LYS A 373 6.65 -30.03 27.16
CA LYS A 373 6.64 -30.90 28.36
C LYS A 373 6.79 -30.10 29.65
N ALA A 374 7.61 -29.05 29.65
CA ALA A 374 7.79 -28.17 30.81
C ALA A 374 6.52 -27.36 31.12
N VAL A 375 5.88 -26.80 30.09
CA VAL A 375 4.63 -26.02 30.21
C VAL A 375 3.46 -26.93 30.60
N TYR A 376 3.31 -28.07 29.93
CA TYR A 376 2.27 -29.06 30.23
C TYR A 376 2.32 -29.55 31.68
N LYS A 377 3.52 -29.80 32.24
CA LYS A 377 3.67 -30.18 33.66
C LYS A 377 3.14 -29.11 34.62
N LYS A 378 3.25 -27.82 34.28
CA LYS A 378 2.71 -26.72 35.09
C LYS A 378 1.19 -26.67 34.98
N ILE A 379 0.69 -26.68 33.76
CA ILE A 379 -0.75 -26.64 33.45
C ILE A 379 -1.48 -27.81 34.11
N LYS A 380 -0.96 -29.03 33.99
CA LYS A 380 -1.53 -30.24 34.60
C LYS A 380 -1.61 -30.18 36.12
N LYS A 381 -0.69 -29.48 36.79
CA LYS A 381 -0.74 -29.29 38.25
C LYS A 381 -1.84 -28.31 38.67
N ASN A 382 -2.26 -27.40 37.79
CA ASN A 382 -3.30 -26.44 38.06
C ASN A 382 -4.68 -27.04 37.78
N LYS A 383 -5.36 -27.52 38.83
CA LYS A 383 -6.71 -28.11 38.73
C LYS A 383 -7.78 -27.15 38.19
N LYS A 384 -7.53 -25.83 38.19
CA LYS A 384 -8.46 -24.82 37.67
C LYS A 384 -8.20 -24.46 36.20
N TYR A 385 -7.15 -25.02 35.60
CA TYR A 385 -6.83 -24.72 34.21
C TYR A 385 -7.88 -25.35 33.28
N PHE A 386 -8.42 -24.55 32.38
CA PHE A 386 -9.28 -25.03 31.29
C PHE A 386 -8.60 -24.74 29.94
N LEU A 387 -8.78 -25.62 28.97
CA LEU A 387 -8.25 -25.41 27.62
C LEU A 387 -9.13 -24.39 26.90
N SER A 388 -8.53 -23.25 26.53
CA SER A 388 -9.17 -22.26 25.68
C SER A 388 -9.08 -22.65 24.20
N ILE A 389 -9.88 -22.00 23.34
CA ILE A 389 -9.80 -22.16 21.88
C ILE A 389 -8.39 -21.86 21.37
N MET A 390 -7.73 -20.83 21.91
CA MET A 390 -6.34 -20.49 21.58
C MET A 390 -5.35 -21.59 21.97
N ASP A 391 -5.60 -22.31 23.07
CA ASP A 391 -4.78 -23.48 23.43
C ASP A 391 -4.97 -24.62 22.43
N ILE A 392 -6.21 -24.84 21.97
CA ILE A 392 -6.52 -25.87 20.97
C ILE A 392 -5.82 -25.57 19.64
N ILE A 393 -5.86 -24.31 19.18
CA ILE A 393 -5.15 -23.85 17.99
C ILE A 393 -3.66 -24.23 18.06
N VAL A 394 -3.02 -23.96 19.20
CA VAL A 394 -1.61 -24.31 19.43
C VAL A 394 -1.41 -25.83 19.38
N LEU A 395 -2.24 -26.60 20.10
CA LEU A 395 -2.12 -28.06 20.16
C LEU A 395 -2.30 -28.72 18.79
N GLU A 396 -3.32 -28.32 18.03
CA GLU A 396 -3.56 -28.86 16.69
C GLU A 396 -2.41 -28.54 15.73
N SER A 397 -1.89 -27.31 15.78
CA SER A 397 -0.78 -26.90 14.92
C SER A 397 0.53 -27.59 15.28
N LEU A 398 0.79 -27.81 16.57
CA LEU A 398 1.93 -28.62 17.03
C LEU A 398 1.80 -30.07 16.56
N ARG A 399 0.63 -30.68 16.75
CA ARG A 399 0.36 -32.07 16.31
C ARG A 399 0.51 -32.20 14.80
N HIS A 400 -0.03 -31.26 14.04
CA HIS A 400 0.10 -31.22 12.58
C HIS A 400 1.57 -31.09 12.14
N ASP A 401 2.37 -30.32 12.89
CA ASP A 401 3.80 -30.16 12.64
C ASP A 401 4.66 -31.35 13.10
N GLY A 402 4.03 -32.41 13.64
CA GLY A 402 4.69 -33.65 14.06
C GLY A 402 5.25 -33.63 15.48
N VAL A 403 4.89 -32.65 16.32
CA VAL A 403 5.26 -32.60 17.74
C VAL A 403 4.47 -33.66 18.50
N SER A 404 5.16 -34.52 19.25
CA SER A 404 4.49 -35.53 20.08
C SER A 404 3.76 -34.89 21.26
N LEU A 405 2.44 -35.13 21.35
CA LEU A 405 1.60 -34.71 22.47
C LEU A 405 1.33 -35.89 23.41
N PRO A 406 1.27 -35.66 24.74
CA PRO A 406 0.94 -36.69 25.72
C PRO A 406 -0.45 -37.31 25.49
N GLU A 407 -0.55 -38.64 25.62
CA GLU A 407 -1.82 -39.37 25.43
C GLU A 407 -2.89 -38.98 26.47
N ASP A 408 -2.48 -38.51 27.65
CA ASP A 408 -3.39 -38.09 28.71
C ASP A 408 -3.96 -36.68 28.52
N LEU A 409 -3.50 -35.95 27.49
CA LEU A 409 -4.03 -34.64 27.11
C LEU A 409 -5.18 -34.82 26.11
N ASP A 410 -6.40 -35.00 26.63
CA ASP A 410 -7.61 -35.01 25.81
C ASP A 410 -8.13 -33.59 25.57
N PHE A 411 -8.07 -33.16 24.31
CA PHE A 411 -8.68 -31.93 23.81
C PHE A 411 -9.72 -32.19 22.71
N GLY A 412 -9.99 -33.47 22.38
CA GLY A 412 -10.90 -33.85 21.30
C GLY A 412 -12.34 -33.44 21.58
N ASN A 413 -12.76 -33.50 22.85
CA ASN A 413 -14.08 -33.08 23.30
C ASN A 413 -14.35 -31.57 23.13
N VAL A 414 -13.32 -30.74 23.26
CA VAL A 414 -13.46 -29.29 23.05
C VAL A 414 -13.32 -28.95 21.57
N ALA A 415 -12.40 -29.61 20.86
CA ALA A 415 -12.24 -29.44 19.42
C ALA A 415 -13.50 -29.84 18.63
N SER A 416 -14.23 -30.87 19.07
CA SER A 416 -15.47 -31.33 18.40
C SER A 416 -16.64 -30.35 18.50
N GLN A 417 -16.59 -29.40 19.44
CA GLN A 417 -17.59 -28.34 19.58
C GLN A 417 -17.33 -27.18 18.60
N LEU A 418 -16.11 -27.07 18.07
CA LEU A 418 -15.71 -26.01 17.16
C LEU A 418 -16.02 -26.42 15.71
N THR A 419 -17.00 -25.74 15.11
CA THR A 419 -17.45 -26.07 13.75
C THR A 419 -16.75 -25.21 12.70
N ILE A 420 -16.26 -25.86 11.65
CA ILE A 420 -15.74 -25.17 10.46
C ILE A 420 -16.92 -24.89 9.52
N PRO A 421 -17.01 -23.70 8.91
CA PRO A 421 -18.01 -23.43 7.89
C PRO A 421 -17.98 -24.47 6.76
N LYS A 422 -19.09 -25.18 6.56
CA LYS A 422 -19.18 -26.29 5.60
C LYS A 422 -18.76 -25.88 4.18
N ASN A 423 -19.09 -24.65 3.79
CA ASN A 423 -18.73 -24.09 2.50
C ASN A 423 -17.20 -23.91 2.29
N LEU A 424 -16.39 -23.82 3.35
CA LEU A 424 -14.93 -23.80 3.27
C LEU A 424 -14.39 -25.22 3.24
N GLU A 425 -14.96 -26.11 4.04
CA GLU A 425 -14.59 -27.51 4.08
C GLU A 425 -14.84 -28.20 2.73
N ASP A 426 -15.96 -27.92 2.08
CA ASP A 426 -16.28 -28.42 0.75
C ASP A 426 -15.22 -27.99 -0.29
N LEU A 427 -14.76 -26.74 -0.24
CA LEU A 427 -13.73 -26.23 -1.14
C LEU A 427 -12.36 -26.89 -0.90
N VAL A 428 -12.00 -27.13 0.36
CA VAL A 428 -10.78 -27.87 0.72
C VAL A 428 -10.85 -29.29 0.18
N ASN A 429 -11.98 -29.98 0.36
CA ASN A 429 -12.20 -31.35 -0.13
C ASN A 429 -12.15 -31.43 -1.66
N GLN A 430 -12.66 -30.40 -2.34
CA GLN A 430 -12.60 -30.25 -3.81
C GLN A 430 -11.22 -29.77 -4.31
N LYS A 431 -10.24 -29.60 -3.43
CA LYS A 431 -8.87 -29.12 -3.73
C LYS A 431 -8.83 -27.73 -4.37
N GLN A 432 -9.86 -26.90 -4.16
CA GLN A 432 -9.96 -25.54 -4.68
C GLN A 432 -9.17 -24.54 -3.82
N THR A 433 -7.88 -24.80 -3.68
CA THR A 433 -6.97 -24.06 -2.77
C THR A 433 -7.00 -22.56 -3.04
N GLY A 434 -7.02 -22.13 -4.32
CA GLY A 434 -7.09 -20.72 -4.68
C GLY A 434 -8.36 -20.04 -4.15
N LEU A 435 -9.53 -20.68 -4.30
CA LEU A 435 -10.80 -20.16 -3.81
C LEU A 435 -10.88 -20.16 -2.27
N VAL A 436 -10.33 -21.18 -1.61
CA VAL A 436 -10.22 -21.19 -0.14
C VAL A 436 -9.40 -19.99 0.33
N MET A 437 -8.26 -19.71 -0.31
CA MET A 437 -7.42 -18.58 0.04
C MET A 437 -8.13 -17.24 -0.17
N LEU A 438 -8.86 -17.06 -1.27
CA LEU A 438 -9.65 -15.84 -1.48
C LEU A 438 -10.74 -15.67 -0.42
N LYS A 439 -11.39 -16.76 0.02
CA LYS A 439 -12.36 -16.68 1.12
C LYS A 439 -11.71 -16.36 2.45
N ILE A 440 -10.52 -16.88 2.75
CA ILE A 440 -9.77 -16.50 3.96
C ILE A 440 -9.49 -14.99 3.95
N ILE A 441 -9.04 -14.44 2.82
CA ILE A 441 -8.80 -13.00 2.66
C ILE A 441 -10.09 -12.20 2.83
N GLU A 442 -11.20 -12.67 2.28
CA GLU A 442 -12.51 -12.04 2.45
C GLU A 442 -12.99 -12.04 3.90
N ILE A 443 -12.77 -13.14 4.62
CA ILE A 443 -13.15 -13.31 6.03
C ILE A 443 -12.34 -12.39 6.94
N ILE A 444 -11.02 -12.31 6.75
CA ILE A 444 -10.19 -11.37 7.52
C ILE A 444 -10.56 -9.94 7.14
N GLY A 445 -10.77 -9.68 5.85
CA GLY A 445 -11.33 -8.42 5.36
C GLY A 445 -10.52 -7.21 5.80
N GLU A 446 -11.23 -6.25 6.40
CA GLU A 446 -10.67 -4.98 6.92
C GLU A 446 -10.08 -5.13 8.32
N ASP A 447 -10.42 -6.20 9.03
CA ASP A 447 -10.06 -6.38 10.44
C ASP A 447 -8.58 -6.71 10.60
N ASP A 448 -7.98 -6.18 11.67
CA ASP A 448 -6.71 -6.66 12.12
C ASP A 448 -6.89 -8.08 12.67
N ILE A 449 -6.00 -8.98 12.26
CA ILE A 449 -6.09 -10.41 12.61
C ILE A 449 -6.15 -10.66 14.14
N GLN A 450 -5.66 -9.73 14.94
CA GLN A 450 -5.67 -9.77 16.41
C GLN A 450 -7.06 -9.52 17.01
N ASP A 451 -7.92 -8.81 16.28
CA ASP A 451 -9.26 -8.42 16.72
C ASP A 451 -10.32 -9.46 16.32
N LEU A 452 -9.95 -10.43 15.48
CA LEU A 452 -10.81 -11.55 15.12
C LEU A 452 -11.11 -12.41 16.35
N ASP A 453 -12.34 -12.90 16.43
CA ASP A 453 -12.75 -13.78 17.52
C ASP A 453 -11.97 -15.12 17.49
N PRO A 454 -11.80 -15.79 18.65
CA PRO A 454 -11.02 -17.02 18.71
C PRO A 454 -11.56 -18.17 17.85
N GLU A 455 -12.88 -18.25 17.63
CA GLU A 455 -13.46 -19.29 16.75
C GLU A 455 -13.07 -19.04 15.30
N THR A 456 -13.03 -17.76 14.90
CA THR A 456 -12.54 -17.34 13.58
C THR A 456 -11.08 -17.73 13.35
N ILE A 457 -10.22 -17.40 14.30
CA ILE A 457 -8.80 -17.77 14.23
C ILE A 457 -8.66 -19.31 14.19
N TYR A 458 -9.50 -20.03 14.93
CA TYR A 458 -9.49 -21.49 14.94
C TYR A 458 -9.82 -22.09 13.58
N PHE A 459 -10.91 -21.68 12.92
CA PHE A 459 -11.22 -22.28 11.63
C PHE A 459 -10.18 -21.90 10.57
N LEU A 460 -9.62 -20.69 10.60
CA LEU A 460 -8.53 -20.30 9.70
C LEU A 460 -7.31 -21.22 9.89
N ASN A 461 -6.90 -21.43 11.14
CA ASN A 461 -5.80 -22.33 11.47
C ASN A 461 -6.08 -23.77 11.00
N SER A 462 -7.29 -24.29 11.25
CA SER A 462 -7.66 -25.65 10.89
C SER A 462 -7.65 -25.87 9.37
N ILE A 463 -8.20 -24.92 8.61
CA ILE A 463 -8.19 -24.96 7.14
C ILE A 463 -6.77 -24.90 6.59
N LEU A 464 -5.92 -24.02 7.13
CA LEU A 464 -4.52 -23.90 6.69
C LEU A 464 -3.70 -25.14 7.02
N ASN A 465 -3.98 -25.81 8.14
CA ASN A 465 -3.42 -27.14 8.44
C ASN A 465 -3.88 -28.19 7.42
N LYS A 466 -5.18 -28.27 7.11
CA LYS A 466 -5.71 -29.20 6.09
C LYS A 466 -5.07 -28.98 4.70
N LEU A 467 -4.77 -27.73 4.36
CA LEU A 467 -4.11 -27.36 3.10
C LEU A 467 -2.57 -27.43 3.15
N ASN A 468 -1.98 -27.78 4.31
CA ASN A 468 -0.53 -27.79 4.54
C ASN A 468 0.15 -26.43 4.24
N LEU A 469 -0.53 -25.32 4.53
CA LEU A 469 -0.04 -23.94 4.31
C LEU A 469 0.62 -23.38 5.57
N LYS A 470 1.62 -24.10 6.08
CA LYS A 470 2.31 -23.80 7.36
C LYS A 470 2.85 -22.37 7.48
N LYS A 471 3.39 -21.81 6.39
CA LYS A 471 3.94 -20.45 6.40
C LYS A 471 2.86 -19.41 6.71
N ILE A 472 1.75 -19.44 5.95
CA ILE A 472 0.63 -18.50 6.12
C ILE A 472 -0.02 -18.68 7.50
N ARG A 473 -0.19 -19.93 7.93
CA ARG A 473 -0.68 -20.25 9.29
C ARG A 473 0.22 -19.60 10.35
N ASN A 474 1.53 -19.79 10.27
CA ASN A 474 2.45 -19.24 11.26
C ASN A 474 2.47 -17.71 11.26
N ASP A 475 2.33 -17.07 10.09
CA ASP A 475 2.23 -15.61 9.98
C ASP A 475 0.98 -15.07 10.71
N ILE A 476 -0.15 -15.78 10.62
CA ILE A 476 -1.37 -15.49 11.41
C ILE A 476 -1.10 -15.70 12.90
N LEU A 477 -0.60 -16.87 13.31
CA LEU A 477 -0.37 -17.20 14.72
C LEU A 477 0.63 -16.27 15.41
N LYS A 478 1.63 -15.79 14.68
CA LYS A 478 2.62 -14.81 15.16
C LYS A 478 2.00 -13.46 15.50
N LYS A 479 0.90 -13.10 14.82
CA LYS A 479 0.16 -11.89 15.10
C LYS A 479 -0.84 -12.08 16.24
N THR A 480 -1.50 -13.23 16.32
CA THR A 480 -2.64 -13.44 17.25
C THR A 480 -2.29 -13.98 18.64
N LEU A 481 -1.27 -14.83 18.77
CA LEU A 481 -0.99 -15.55 20.03
C LEU A 481 -0.11 -14.81 21.05
N PRO A 482 0.97 -14.09 20.67
CA PRO A 482 1.89 -13.52 21.64
C PRO A 482 1.31 -12.30 22.37
N VAL A 483 1.50 -12.22 23.69
CA VAL A 483 1.31 -10.98 24.45
C VAL A 483 2.52 -10.07 24.21
N ARG A 484 2.26 -8.82 23.82
CA ARG A 484 3.27 -7.80 23.52
C ARG A 484 3.24 -6.73 24.61
N VAL A 485 4.42 -6.26 25.02
CA VAL A 485 4.60 -5.23 26.07
C VAL A 485 4.95 -3.91 25.43
#